data_AF-A0A949L2Y6-F1
#
_entry.id   AF-A0A949L2Y6-F1
#
_cell.length_a   1.000
_cell.length_b   1.000
_cell.length_c   1.000
_cell.angle_alpha   90.00
_cell.angle_beta   90.00
_cell.angle_gamma   90.00
#
_symmetry.space_group_name_H-M   'P 1'
#
loop_
_entity.id
_entity.type
_entity.pdbx_description
1 polymer ?
#
loop_
_entity_poly.entity_id
_entity_poly.type
_entity_poly.pdbx_seq_one_letter_code
_entity_poly.pdbx_strand_id
1 'polypeptide(L)'
;SLIRKGKCLIRVFYIPPIGIPPCISAAYTGVFGFMVFIIAYLIQSRGIDKEVVYDFISQDKLYENTHRSCVFVGYDENHEAKYASVRSTNTRGNSYRGDVKNSDKAFPFSYEGSSTSVCVFESPIDLMSYLTLLQYHGIEFFEHHMISLGGVADRALDYYLKLHPEINRIMLCLDNDEAGHFACQQFNEKYHENYKLLRHSPTGKDFNEDLLTIQSNLQQSQAREPVISYETERDIEEEMEL
;
A
#
# COMPACT_ATOMS: atom_id res chain seq x y z
N SER A 1 -47.72 21.76 -17.45
CA SER A 1 -48.30 20.73 -16.55
C SER A 1 -47.32 19.56 -16.48
N LEU A 2 -47.23 18.92 -15.30
CA LEU A 2 -46.41 17.72 -15.00
C LEU A 2 -46.64 16.59 -16.03
N ILE A 3 -45.67 15.72 -16.34
CA ILE A 3 -45.34 14.50 -15.57
C ILE A 3 -43.88 14.05 -15.80
N ARG A 4 -43.23 13.65 -14.70
CA ARG A 4 -41.92 12.98 -14.57
C ARG A 4 -41.94 11.54 -15.10
N LYS A 5 -40.80 11.05 -15.62
CA LYS A 5 -40.08 9.83 -15.16
C LYS A 5 -38.88 9.51 -16.07
N GLY A 6 -37.76 9.09 -15.48
CA GLY A 6 -36.78 8.20 -16.13
C GLY A 6 -35.41 8.80 -16.43
N LYS A 7 -34.54 8.87 -15.43
CA LYS A 7 -33.08 9.01 -15.59
C LYS A 7 -32.50 7.66 -16.05
N CYS A 8 -31.73 7.65 -17.13
CA CYS A 8 -30.65 6.71 -17.36
C CYS A 8 -29.60 7.41 -18.23
N LEU A 9 -28.72 8.19 -17.60
CA LEU A 9 -27.50 8.67 -18.27
C LEU A 9 -26.38 7.69 -17.90
N ILE A 10 -26.04 6.86 -18.88
CA ILE A 10 -24.75 6.18 -18.96
C ILE A 10 -23.69 7.29 -18.98
N ARG A 11 -22.87 7.41 -17.94
CA ARG A 11 -21.65 8.24 -17.98
C ARG A 11 -20.45 7.29 -17.99
N VAL A 12 -20.05 6.98 -19.22
CA VAL A 12 -18.81 6.30 -19.58
C VAL A 12 -17.63 7.12 -19.07
N PHE A 13 -16.63 6.41 -18.55
CA PHE A 13 -15.26 6.80 -18.24
C PHE A 13 -14.74 8.01 -19.04
N TYR A 14 -14.25 9.04 -18.34
CA TYR A 14 -13.28 9.98 -18.91
C TYR A 14 -11.89 9.55 -18.46
N ILE A 15 -11.19 8.84 -19.36
CA ILE A 15 -9.73 8.74 -19.34
C ILE A 15 -9.27 9.98 -20.11
N PRO A 16 -8.52 10.92 -19.49
CA PRO A 16 -8.03 12.09 -20.22
C PRO A 16 -7.12 11.66 -21.38
N PRO A 17 -7.18 12.36 -22.54
CA PRO A 17 -6.34 12.06 -23.67
C PRO A 17 -4.87 12.41 -23.39
N ILE A 18 -4.01 11.58 -23.98
CA ILE A 18 -2.54 11.61 -24.03
C ILE A 18 -1.98 13.03 -24.24
N GLY A 19 -0.99 13.38 -23.41
CA GLY A 19 0.06 14.37 -23.71
C GLY A 19 -0.17 15.80 -23.21
N ILE A 20 0.16 16.10 -21.94
CA ILE A 20 0.69 17.40 -21.46
C ILE A 20 1.50 17.19 -20.16
N PRO A 21 2.80 17.57 -20.10
CA PRO A 21 3.45 18.02 -18.86
C PRO A 21 3.93 19.49 -19.02
N PRO A 22 4.48 20.17 -18.00
CA PRO A 22 4.23 20.10 -16.54
C PRO A 22 3.93 21.50 -15.95
N CYS A 23 3.03 21.61 -14.98
CA CYS A 23 2.98 22.78 -14.08
C CYS A 23 2.47 22.34 -12.69
N ILE A 24 3.40 21.96 -11.81
CA ILE A 24 3.16 21.96 -10.37
C ILE A 24 3.16 23.42 -9.92
N SER A 25 1.98 24.00 -9.65
CA SER A 25 1.76 25.04 -8.64
C SER A 25 0.30 25.50 -8.71
N ALA A 26 -0.35 25.62 -7.55
CA ALA A 26 -1.65 26.24 -7.32
C ALA A 26 -2.92 25.44 -7.70
N ALA A 27 -3.17 24.30 -7.03
CA ALA A 27 -4.54 23.79 -6.86
C ALA A 27 -4.79 22.95 -5.58
N TYR A 28 -3.84 22.88 -4.64
CA TYR A 28 -3.97 22.02 -3.45
C TYR A 28 -4.90 22.54 -2.35
N THR A 29 -5.64 23.64 -2.58
CA THR A 29 -6.62 24.17 -1.62
C THR A 29 -8.08 23.85 -1.96
N GLY A 30 -8.36 23.13 -3.06
CA GLY A 30 -9.73 22.85 -3.52
C GLY A 30 -10.16 21.37 -3.61
N VAL A 31 -9.26 20.41 -3.40
CA VAL A 31 -9.50 18.97 -3.69
C VAL A 31 -9.71 18.13 -2.42
N PHE A 32 -9.82 18.75 -1.24
CA PHE A 32 -10.00 18.06 0.05
C PHE A 32 -11.31 17.27 0.20
N GLY A 33 -12.17 17.20 -0.83
CA GLY A 33 -13.47 16.53 -0.81
C GLY A 33 -13.58 15.19 -1.54
N PHE A 34 -12.58 14.75 -2.32
CA PHE A 34 -12.75 13.61 -3.25
C PHE A 34 -12.06 12.29 -2.86
N MET A 35 -11.20 12.26 -1.84
CA MET A 35 -10.40 11.06 -1.49
C MET A 35 -10.56 10.60 -0.03
N VAL A 36 -11.57 11.14 0.66
CA VAL A 36 -11.75 10.97 2.11
C VAL A 36 -11.95 9.50 2.48
N PHE A 37 -12.62 8.71 1.63
CA PHE A 37 -12.93 7.33 1.96
C PHE A 37 -11.71 6.43 1.81
N ILE A 38 -10.91 6.60 0.75
CA ILE A 38 -9.70 5.80 0.60
C ILE A 38 -8.65 6.15 1.65
N ILE A 39 -8.52 7.43 2.02
CA ILE A 39 -7.56 7.87 3.03
C ILE A 39 -7.95 7.28 4.39
N ALA A 40 -9.22 7.40 4.77
CA ALA A 40 -9.72 6.80 6.00
C ALA A 40 -9.57 5.27 5.99
N TYR A 41 -9.86 4.62 4.87
CA TYR A 41 -9.70 3.17 4.73
C TYR A 41 -8.24 2.72 4.90
N LEU A 42 -7.31 3.30 4.14
CA LEU A 42 -5.90 2.88 4.17
C LEU A 42 -5.23 3.21 5.51
N ILE A 43 -5.49 4.40 6.06
CA ILE A 43 -4.87 4.82 7.33
C ILE A 43 -5.56 4.15 8.52
N GLN A 44 -6.89 4.26 8.64
CA GLN A 44 -7.58 3.83 9.86
C GLN A 44 -7.92 2.34 9.86
N SER A 45 -8.25 1.77 8.68
CA SER A 45 -8.65 0.35 8.60
C SER A 45 -7.49 -0.57 8.22
N ARG A 46 -6.53 -0.09 7.41
CA ARG A 46 -5.34 -0.87 7.00
C ARG A 46 -4.07 -0.48 7.75
N GLY A 47 -4.10 0.55 8.59
CA GLY A 47 -2.97 0.93 9.44
C GLY A 47 -1.78 1.52 8.70
N ILE A 48 -1.92 1.81 7.40
CA ILE A 48 -0.81 2.32 6.57
C ILE A 48 -0.52 3.76 6.98
N ASP A 49 0.78 4.08 7.11
CA ASP A 49 1.22 5.42 7.47
C ASP A 49 0.71 6.48 6.47
N LYS A 50 0.32 7.63 7.00
CA LYS A 50 -0.27 8.71 6.20
C LYS A 50 0.68 9.23 5.13
N GLU A 51 1.97 9.31 5.41
CA GLU A 51 2.96 9.82 4.46
C GLU A 51 3.14 8.83 3.31
N VAL A 52 3.11 7.52 3.59
CA VAL A 52 3.10 6.49 2.54
C VAL A 52 1.86 6.65 1.64
N VAL A 53 0.67 6.81 2.23
CA VAL A 53 -0.56 7.01 1.45
C VAL A 53 -0.48 8.29 0.60
N TYR A 54 -0.06 9.41 1.18
CA TYR A 54 0.01 10.68 0.47
C TYR A 54 1.09 10.71 -0.62
N ASP A 55 2.21 10.01 -0.43
CA ASP A 55 3.25 9.87 -1.44
C ASP A 55 2.69 9.22 -2.72
N PHE A 56 2.03 8.06 -2.61
CA PHE A 56 1.41 7.41 -3.76
C PHE A 56 0.27 8.22 -4.40
N ILE A 57 -0.48 9.00 -3.61
CA ILE A 57 -1.49 9.93 -4.15
C ILE A 57 -0.81 11.04 -4.96
N SER A 58 0.28 11.62 -4.44
CA SER A 58 0.99 12.72 -5.10
C SER A 58 1.65 12.31 -6.42
N GLN A 59 1.95 11.02 -6.57
CA GLN A 59 2.49 10.41 -7.80
C GLN A 59 1.40 9.90 -8.75
N ASP A 60 0.12 10.21 -8.49
CA ASP A 60 -1.06 9.72 -9.24
C ASP A 60 -1.21 8.17 -9.27
N LYS A 61 -0.43 7.44 -8.48
CA LYS A 61 -0.46 5.95 -8.40
C LYS A 61 -1.63 5.42 -7.59
N LEU A 62 -2.29 6.25 -6.79
CA LEU A 62 -3.42 5.90 -5.94
C LEU A 62 -4.50 6.97 -5.99
N TYR A 63 -5.72 6.59 -6.36
CA TYR A 63 -6.87 7.50 -6.32
C TYR A 63 -8.19 6.84 -5.92
N GLU A 64 -9.19 7.66 -5.61
CA GLU A 64 -10.55 7.22 -5.28
C GLU A 64 -11.45 7.27 -6.51
N ASN A 65 -12.11 6.15 -6.85
CA ASN A 65 -13.11 6.14 -7.91
C ASN A 65 -14.52 6.55 -7.41
N THR A 66 -15.48 6.70 -8.33
CA THR A 66 -16.87 7.08 -8.02
C THR A 66 -17.61 6.08 -7.12
N HIS A 67 -17.07 4.88 -6.93
CA HIS A 67 -17.60 3.84 -6.06
C HIS A 67 -16.88 3.78 -4.71
N ARG A 68 -16.13 4.83 -4.35
CA ARG A 68 -15.34 4.91 -3.11
C ARG A 68 -14.37 3.73 -2.98
N SER A 69 -13.81 3.28 -4.09
CA SER A 69 -12.82 2.20 -4.11
C SER A 69 -11.44 2.79 -4.37
N CYS A 70 -10.41 2.18 -3.78
CA CYS A 70 -9.02 2.47 -4.11
C CYS A 70 -8.76 1.98 -5.53
N VAL A 71 -8.12 2.81 -6.34
CA VAL A 71 -7.57 2.42 -7.64
C VAL A 71 -6.06 2.58 -7.57
N PHE A 72 -5.37 1.45 -7.73
CA PHE A 72 -3.91 1.38 -7.76
C PHE A 72 -3.47 1.30 -9.22
N VAL A 73 -2.60 2.21 -9.64
CA VAL A 73 -2.21 2.39 -11.04
C VAL A 73 -0.78 1.94 -11.26
N GLY A 74 -0.56 1.20 -12.35
CA GLY A 74 0.77 0.92 -12.90
C GLY A 74 1.00 1.75 -14.15
N TYR A 75 2.15 2.40 -14.20
CA TYR A 75 2.56 3.30 -15.27
C TYR A 75 3.68 2.67 -16.10
N ASP A 76 3.80 3.11 -17.35
CA ASP A 76 5.02 2.91 -18.15
C ASP A 76 6.02 4.05 -17.93
N GLU A 77 7.13 4.01 -18.67
CA GLU A 77 8.26 4.93 -18.46
C GLU A 77 7.97 6.35 -18.96
N ASN A 78 6.90 6.51 -19.73
CA ASN A 78 6.40 7.82 -20.16
C ASN A 78 5.31 8.35 -19.20
N HIS A 79 5.09 7.68 -18.07
CA HIS A 79 4.04 7.96 -17.12
C HIS A 79 2.62 7.85 -17.72
N GLU A 80 2.45 6.93 -18.68
CA GLU A 80 1.12 6.57 -19.19
C GLU A 80 0.53 5.41 -18.37
N ALA A 81 -0.70 5.56 -17.89
CA ALA A 81 -1.38 4.51 -17.13
C ALA A 81 -1.67 3.30 -18.02
N LYS A 82 -1.09 2.14 -17.70
CA LYS A 82 -1.29 0.87 -18.43
C LYS A 82 -2.04 -0.18 -17.61
N TYR A 83 -1.94 -0.10 -16.29
CA TYR A 83 -2.59 -1.02 -15.37
C TYR A 83 -3.41 -0.25 -14.33
N ALA A 84 -4.56 -0.80 -13.97
CA ALA A 84 -5.31 -0.33 -12.81
C ALA A 84 -6.00 -1.51 -12.09
N SER A 85 -5.78 -1.61 -10.77
CA SER A 85 -6.48 -2.55 -9.88
C SER A 85 -7.40 -1.80 -8.93
N VAL A 86 -8.64 -2.27 -8.81
CA VAL A 86 -9.67 -1.70 -7.95
C VAL A 86 -9.82 -2.54 -6.68
N ARG A 87 -9.85 -1.88 -5.52
CA ARG A 87 -10.18 -2.47 -4.23
C ARG A 87 -11.25 -1.66 -3.54
N SER A 88 -12.37 -2.30 -3.21
CA SER A 88 -13.44 -1.67 -2.43
C SER A 88 -12.92 -1.28 -1.05
N THR A 89 -13.27 -0.08 -0.59
CA THR A 89 -13.04 0.37 0.80
C THR A 89 -14.06 -0.20 1.78
N ASN A 90 -15.02 -0.99 1.30
CA ASN A 90 -16.04 -1.57 2.15
C ASN A 90 -15.43 -2.63 3.08
N THR A 91 -15.42 -2.32 4.38
CA THR A 91 -14.95 -3.20 5.45
C THR A 91 -16.05 -4.12 5.99
N ARG A 92 -17.29 -4.01 5.51
CA ARG A 92 -18.44 -4.80 5.98
C ARG A 92 -19.18 -5.48 4.80
N GLY A 93 -19.13 -6.81 4.75
CA GLY A 93 -19.80 -7.61 3.71
C GLY A 93 -18.92 -7.85 2.47
N ASN A 94 -19.54 -7.96 1.29
CA ASN A 94 -18.81 -8.28 0.06
C ASN A 94 -17.84 -7.15 -0.35
N SER A 95 -16.55 -7.48 -0.43
CA SER A 95 -15.50 -6.60 -0.95
C SER A 95 -15.25 -6.92 -2.43
N TYR A 96 -15.18 -5.88 -3.26
CA TYR A 96 -14.83 -6.02 -4.67
C TYR A 96 -13.32 -5.89 -4.86
N ARG A 97 -12.73 -6.86 -5.55
CA ARG A 97 -11.33 -6.90 -6.01
C ARG A 97 -11.34 -7.28 -7.48
N GLY A 98 -10.73 -6.47 -8.33
CA GLY A 98 -10.62 -6.75 -9.75
C GLY A 98 -9.77 -5.72 -10.49
N ASP A 99 -9.41 -6.04 -11.73
CA ASP A 99 -8.66 -5.14 -12.59
C ASP A 99 -9.61 -4.38 -13.52
N VAL A 100 -9.24 -3.15 -13.88
CA VAL A 100 -9.97 -2.36 -14.88
C VAL A 100 -9.87 -3.04 -16.25
N LYS A 101 -10.91 -2.90 -17.08
CA LYS A 101 -10.94 -3.47 -18.42
C LYS A 101 -9.79 -2.93 -19.26
N ASN A 102 -9.11 -3.81 -20.01
CA ASN A 102 -7.93 -3.53 -20.82
C ASN A 102 -6.65 -3.17 -20.04
N SER A 103 -6.62 -3.39 -18.72
CA SER A 103 -5.38 -3.29 -17.95
C SER A 103 -4.35 -4.31 -18.42
N ASP A 104 -3.11 -3.86 -18.60
CA ASP A 104 -1.96 -4.72 -18.86
C ASP A 104 -1.21 -5.04 -17.55
N LYS A 105 -1.30 -6.29 -17.09
CA LYS A 105 -0.65 -6.76 -15.85
C LYS A 105 0.88 -6.75 -15.92
N ALA A 106 1.50 -6.44 -17.05
CA ALA A 106 2.95 -6.26 -17.13
C ALA A 106 3.43 -4.99 -16.40
N PHE A 107 2.57 -4.00 -16.20
CA PHE A 107 2.93 -2.73 -15.57
C PHE A 107 2.51 -2.74 -14.10
N PRO A 108 3.43 -3.03 -13.15
CA PRO A 108 3.07 -3.15 -11.75
C PRO A 108 2.70 -1.79 -11.15
N PHE A 109 1.90 -1.84 -10.08
CA PHE A 109 1.95 -0.78 -9.07
C PHE A 109 3.31 -0.88 -8.35
N SER A 110 4.09 0.21 -8.36
CA SER A 110 5.50 0.17 -7.95
C SER A 110 5.91 1.36 -7.07
N TYR A 111 6.85 1.06 -6.18
CA TYR A 111 7.72 2.03 -5.50
C TYR A 111 9.11 1.86 -6.10
N GLU A 112 9.61 2.91 -6.74
CA GLU A 112 10.89 2.84 -7.44
C GLU A 112 12.03 3.11 -6.47
N GLY A 113 12.97 2.18 -6.41
CA GLY A 113 14.18 2.30 -5.60
C GLY A 113 15.39 2.73 -6.43
N SER A 114 16.57 2.69 -5.82
CA SER A 114 17.85 3.01 -6.45
C SER A 114 18.88 1.88 -6.32
N SER A 115 18.54 0.81 -5.61
CA SER A 115 19.45 -0.31 -5.36
C SER A 115 19.23 -1.48 -6.33
N THR A 116 20.16 -2.44 -6.35
CA THR A 116 20.11 -3.59 -7.25
C THR A 116 19.17 -4.72 -6.79
N SER A 117 18.14 -4.40 -6.00
CA SER A 117 17.22 -5.35 -5.37
C SER A 117 15.77 -4.94 -5.61
N VAL A 118 14.90 -5.93 -5.83
CA VAL A 118 13.44 -5.74 -5.88
C VAL A 118 12.71 -6.62 -4.88
N CYS A 119 11.80 -6.04 -4.13
CA CYS A 119 10.81 -6.73 -3.29
C CYS A 119 9.51 -6.93 -4.08
N VAL A 120 9.00 -8.15 -4.09
CA VAL A 120 7.86 -8.56 -4.92
C VAL A 120 6.69 -8.96 -4.03
N PHE A 121 5.60 -8.20 -4.10
CA PHE A 121 4.41 -8.37 -3.26
C PHE A 121 3.20 -8.86 -4.08
N GLU A 122 2.30 -9.61 -3.44
CA GLU A 122 1.08 -10.08 -4.09
C GLU A 122 0.08 -8.94 -4.36
N SER A 123 -0.02 -7.96 -3.45
CA SER A 123 -0.97 -6.86 -3.56
C SER A 123 -0.36 -5.47 -3.27
N PRO A 124 -0.96 -4.39 -3.80
CA PRO A 124 -0.51 -3.03 -3.52
C PRO A 124 -0.59 -2.66 -2.03
N ILE A 125 -1.58 -3.21 -1.33
CA ILE A 125 -1.77 -2.95 0.10
C ILE A 125 -0.64 -3.58 0.91
N ASP A 126 -0.15 -4.76 0.54
CA ASP A 126 0.97 -5.41 1.23
C ASP A 126 2.27 -4.64 1.02
N LEU A 127 2.51 -4.16 -0.20
CA LEU A 127 3.64 -3.27 -0.51
C LEU A 127 3.60 -2.00 0.37
N MET A 128 2.46 -1.31 0.41
CA MET A 128 2.32 -0.10 1.24
C MET A 128 2.43 -0.41 2.74
N SER A 129 1.91 -1.56 3.18
CA SER A 129 2.05 -2.01 4.58
C SER A 129 3.50 -2.28 4.93
N TYR A 130 4.27 -2.83 4.00
CA TYR A 130 5.69 -3.08 4.17
C TYR A 130 6.49 -1.78 4.32
N LEU A 131 6.20 -0.76 3.51
CA LEU A 131 6.80 0.57 3.67
C LEU A 131 6.55 1.15 5.07
N THR A 132 5.34 0.99 5.59
CA THR A 132 5.00 1.39 6.96
C THR A 132 5.74 0.54 8.00
N LEU A 133 5.86 -0.77 7.82
CA LEU A 133 6.61 -1.66 8.72
C LEU A 133 8.09 -1.28 8.79
N LEU A 134 8.71 -0.91 7.67
CA LEU A 134 10.10 -0.43 7.64
C LEU A 134 10.28 0.81 8.53
N GLN A 135 9.36 1.77 8.45
CA GLN A 135 9.35 2.95 9.32
C GLN A 135 9.20 2.56 10.79
N TYR A 136 8.29 1.63 11.12
CA TYR A 136 8.13 1.12 12.49
C TYR A 136 9.40 0.49 13.06
N HIS A 137 10.18 -0.19 12.22
CA HIS A 137 11.45 -0.79 12.61
C HIS A 137 12.64 0.18 12.58
N GLY A 138 12.41 1.47 12.34
CA GLY A 138 13.46 2.49 12.31
C GLY A 138 14.38 2.38 11.09
N ILE A 139 13.91 1.76 10.00
CA ILE A 139 14.67 1.64 8.76
C ILE A 139 14.38 2.87 7.91
N GLU A 140 15.21 3.90 8.08
CA GLU A 140 15.07 5.19 7.38
C GLU A 140 15.55 5.13 5.92
N PHE A 141 16.51 4.24 5.61
CA PHE A 141 17.13 4.12 4.29
C PHE A 141 16.82 2.76 3.68
N PHE A 142 15.67 2.67 3.01
CA PHE A 142 15.27 1.48 2.26
C PHE A 142 15.18 1.81 0.76
N GLU A 143 16.23 1.48 0.03
CA GLU A 143 16.41 1.87 -1.38
C GLU A 143 16.04 0.75 -2.37
N HIS A 144 15.39 -0.32 -1.92
CA HIS A 144 14.97 -1.40 -2.82
C HIS A 144 13.75 -0.99 -3.63
N HIS A 145 13.74 -1.42 -4.88
CA HIS A 145 12.52 -1.36 -5.68
C HIS A 145 11.47 -2.23 -5.01
N MET A 146 10.21 -1.83 -5.10
CA MET A 146 9.10 -2.68 -4.69
C MET A 146 8.03 -2.69 -5.77
N ILE A 147 7.51 -3.88 -6.08
CA ILE A 147 6.43 -4.02 -7.05
C ILE A 147 5.31 -4.89 -6.48
N SER A 148 4.08 -4.60 -6.90
CA SER A 148 2.95 -5.49 -6.70
C SER A 148 2.60 -6.21 -8.00
N LEU A 149 2.43 -7.52 -7.91
CA LEU A 149 2.02 -8.39 -9.02
C LEU A 149 0.50 -8.34 -9.31
N GLY A 150 -0.31 -7.85 -8.37
CA GLY A 150 -1.78 -7.91 -8.49
C GLY A 150 -2.33 -9.33 -8.51
N GLY A 151 -1.69 -10.25 -7.77
CA GLY A 151 -1.89 -11.70 -7.77
C GLY A 151 -0.54 -12.45 -7.73
N VAL A 152 -0.51 -13.70 -8.21
CA VAL A 152 0.70 -14.54 -8.19
C VAL A 152 1.35 -14.75 -9.57
N ALA A 153 0.94 -13.97 -10.57
CA ALA A 153 1.53 -14.05 -11.91
C ALA A 153 2.80 -13.19 -12.01
N ASP A 154 3.81 -13.68 -12.71
CA ASP A 154 5.14 -13.08 -12.78
C ASP A 154 5.34 -12.10 -13.94
N ARG A 155 4.32 -11.85 -14.77
CA ARG A 155 4.42 -10.95 -15.93
C ARG A 155 4.92 -9.56 -15.55
N ALA A 156 4.48 -9.03 -14.42
CA ALA A 156 4.95 -7.74 -13.90
C ALA A 156 6.44 -7.78 -13.53
N LEU A 157 6.90 -8.86 -12.90
CA LEU A 157 8.30 -9.04 -12.53
C LEU A 157 9.19 -9.16 -13.78
N ASP A 158 8.77 -9.95 -14.78
CA ASP A 158 9.48 -10.08 -16.06
C ASP A 158 9.68 -8.74 -16.77
N TYR A 159 8.63 -7.91 -16.78
CA TYR A 159 8.70 -6.57 -17.37
C TYR A 159 9.64 -5.67 -16.57
N TYR A 160 9.47 -5.64 -15.25
CA TYR A 160 10.25 -4.78 -14.37
C TYR A 160 11.75 -5.10 -14.41
N LEU A 161 12.13 -6.38 -14.43
CA LEU A 161 13.55 -6.79 -14.54
C LEU A 161 14.18 -6.44 -15.89
N LYS A 162 13.40 -6.35 -16.98
CA LYS A 162 13.91 -5.89 -18.28
C LYS A 162 14.19 -4.40 -18.30
N LEU A 163 13.36 -3.63 -17.59
CA LEU A 163 13.51 -2.19 -17.45
C LEU A 163 14.69 -1.82 -16.54
N HIS A 164 14.92 -2.64 -15.51
CA HIS A 164 15.94 -2.45 -14.49
C HIS A 164 17.03 -3.54 -14.55
N PRO A 165 17.89 -3.55 -15.58
CA PRO A 165 18.92 -4.56 -15.76
C PRO A 165 19.99 -4.59 -14.66
N GLU A 166 20.07 -3.54 -13.84
CA GLU A 166 20.93 -3.45 -12.66
C GLU A 166 20.51 -4.39 -11.52
N ILE A 167 19.24 -4.83 -11.50
CA ILE A 167 18.71 -5.70 -10.45
C ILE A 167 19.34 -7.09 -10.57
N ASN A 168 19.94 -7.56 -9.46
CA ASN A 168 20.51 -8.91 -9.35
C ASN A 168 19.94 -9.70 -8.17
N ARG A 169 19.05 -9.09 -7.38
CA ARG A 169 18.42 -9.69 -6.20
C ARG A 169 16.91 -9.52 -6.25
N ILE A 170 16.21 -10.63 -5.97
CA ILE A 170 14.75 -10.65 -5.89
C ILE A 170 14.38 -11.14 -4.49
N MET A 171 13.67 -10.31 -3.75
CA MET A 171 13.08 -10.67 -2.46
C MET A 171 11.59 -10.94 -2.65
N LEU A 172 11.18 -12.20 -2.49
CA LEU A 172 9.80 -12.63 -2.61
C LEU A 172 9.07 -12.40 -1.28
N CYS A 173 8.10 -11.50 -1.33
CA CYS A 173 7.27 -11.02 -0.22
C CYS A 173 5.78 -11.37 -0.48
N LEU A 174 5.51 -12.63 -0.84
CA LEU A 174 4.15 -13.13 -1.13
C LEU A 174 3.43 -13.62 0.15
N ASP A 175 2.11 -13.74 0.06
CA ASP A 175 1.24 -14.19 1.15
C ASP A 175 1.72 -15.54 1.73
N ASN A 176 1.49 -15.71 3.02
CA ASN A 176 1.79 -16.94 3.76
C ASN A 176 0.63 -17.94 3.66
N ASP A 177 0.25 -18.25 2.42
CA ASP A 177 -0.75 -19.25 2.09
C ASP A 177 -0.24 -20.20 0.98
N GLU A 178 -1.01 -21.24 0.68
CA GLU A 178 -0.63 -22.27 -0.30
C GLU A 178 -0.29 -21.67 -1.68
N ALA A 179 -1.05 -20.67 -2.13
CA ALA A 179 -0.83 -20.02 -3.42
C ALA A 179 0.47 -19.20 -3.43
N GLY A 180 0.73 -18.43 -2.38
CA GLY A 180 1.96 -17.66 -2.22
C GLY A 180 3.20 -18.55 -2.08
N HIS A 181 3.10 -19.66 -1.34
CA HIS A 181 4.17 -20.67 -1.24
C HIS A 181 4.49 -21.31 -2.59
N PHE A 182 3.45 -21.75 -3.31
CA PHE A 182 3.60 -22.36 -4.63
C PHE A 182 4.23 -21.37 -5.62
N ALA A 183 3.75 -20.12 -5.64
CA ALA A 183 4.32 -19.08 -6.49
C ALA A 183 5.81 -18.80 -6.17
N CYS A 184 6.19 -18.80 -4.89
CA CYS A 184 7.60 -18.68 -4.51
C CYS A 184 8.48 -19.81 -5.08
N GLN A 185 7.97 -21.04 -5.10
CA GLN A 185 8.67 -22.18 -5.70
C GLN A 185 8.83 -22.00 -7.21
N GLN A 186 7.74 -21.66 -7.91
CA GLN A 186 7.76 -21.41 -9.35
C GLN A 186 8.74 -20.28 -9.73
N PHE A 187 8.78 -19.21 -8.93
CA PHE A 187 9.69 -18.09 -9.17
C PHE A 187 11.13 -18.49 -8.89
N ASN A 188 11.37 -19.29 -7.86
CA ASN A 188 12.69 -19.83 -7.62
C ASN A 188 13.17 -20.67 -8.81
N GLU A 189 12.38 -21.61 -9.29
CA GLU A 189 12.72 -22.41 -10.47
C GLU A 189 13.04 -21.53 -11.69
N LYS A 190 12.25 -20.48 -11.94
CA LYS A 190 12.44 -19.60 -13.11
C LYS A 190 13.63 -18.65 -13.01
N TYR A 191 13.89 -18.05 -11.85
CA TYR A 191 14.81 -16.90 -11.72
C TYR A 191 16.14 -17.22 -11.03
N HIS A 192 16.28 -18.36 -10.33
CA HIS A 192 17.46 -18.66 -9.50
C HIS A 192 18.80 -18.75 -10.24
N GLU A 193 18.79 -19.05 -11.54
CA GLU A 193 20.03 -19.12 -12.33
C GLU A 193 20.63 -17.72 -12.59
N ASN A 194 19.79 -16.69 -12.71
CA ASN A 194 20.19 -15.34 -13.11
C ASN A 194 20.15 -14.33 -11.96
N TYR A 195 19.39 -14.62 -10.90
CA TYR A 195 19.16 -13.71 -9.79
C TYR A 195 19.38 -14.42 -8.46
N LYS A 196 19.86 -13.68 -7.45
CA LYS A 196 19.86 -14.16 -6.08
C LYS A 196 18.45 -13.98 -5.49
N LEU A 197 17.78 -15.09 -5.21
CA LEU A 197 16.46 -15.07 -4.58
C LEU A 197 16.54 -15.18 -3.07
N LEU A 198 15.70 -14.39 -2.41
CA LEU A 198 15.42 -14.45 -0.97
C LEU A 198 13.91 -14.52 -0.79
N ARG A 199 13.47 -15.20 0.27
CA ARG A 199 12.07 -15.17 0.68
C ARG A 199 11.96 -14.45 2.01
N HIS A 200 11.08 -13.46 2.07
CA HIS A 200 10.69 -12.81 3.31
C HIS A 200 9.18 -12.98 3.47
N SER A 201 8.79 -13.89 4.36
CA SER A 201 7.38 -14.20 4.59
C SER A 201 6.82 -13.36 5.74
N PRO A 202 5.54 -12.93 5.64
CA PRO A 202 4.84 -12.37 6.78
C PRO A 202 4.67 -13.45 7.86
N THR A 203 4.51 -13.01 9.11
CA THR A 203 4.28 -13.89 10.27
C THR A 203 2.83 -14.39 10.28
N GLY A 204 1.88 -13.51 10.03
CA GLY A 204 0.47 -13.81 9.78
C GLY A 204 0.21 -14.26 8.35
N LYS A 205 -0.99 -13.98 7.83
CA LYS A 205 -1.37 -14.31 6.45
C LYS A 205 -0.67 -13.42 5.43
N ASP A 206 -0.67 -12.11 5.67
CA ASP A 206 -0.11 -11.09 4.78
C ASP A 206 0.56 -9.96 5.57
N PHE A 207 1.35 -9.12 4.91
CA PHE A 207 2.09 -8.03 5.58
C PHE A 207 1.17 -6.98 6.20
N ASN A 208 -0.07 -6.83 5.69
CA ASN A 208 -1.01 -5.94 6.34
C ASN A 208 -1.52 -6.49 7.67
N GLU A 209 -1.76 -7.80 7.77
CA GLU A 209 -2.10 -8.44 9.04
C GLU A 209 -0.98 -8.28 10.08
N ASP A 210 0.28 -8.43 9.67
CA ASP A 210 1.44 -8.19 10.55
C ASP A 210 1.46 -6.74 11.07
N LEU A 211 1.25 -5.77 10.18
CA LEU A 211 1.18 -4.35 10.53
C LEU A 211 0.08 -4.06 11.56
N LEU A 212 -1.15 -4.55 11.32
CA LEU A 212 -2.27 -4.36 12.23
C LEU A 212 -2.02 -5.04 13.60
N THR A 213 -1.38 -6.21 13.59
CA THR A 213 -1.01 -6.93 14.80
C THR A 213 -0.02 -6.13 15.64
N ILE A 214 1.06 -5.61 15.03
CA ILE A 214 2.04 -4.77 15.71
C ILE A 214 1.39 -3.52 16.31
N GLN A 215 0.56 -2.81 15.54
CA GLN A 215 -0.14 -1.62 16.02
C GLN A 215 -1.06 -1.93 17.21
N SER A 216 -1.80 -3.04 17.15
CA SER A 216 -2.68 -3.45 18.25
C SER A 216 -1.90 -3.77 19.53
N ASN A 217 -0.74 -4.41 19.42
CA ASN A 217 0.12 -4.74 20.55
C ASN A 217 0.72 -3.49 21.20
N LEU A 218 1.12 -2.50 20.39
CA LEU A 218 1.62 -1.21 20.89
C LEU A 218 0.55 -0.43 21.65
N GLN A 219 -0.68 -0.37 21.12
CA GLN A 219 -1.81 0.28 21.80
C GLN A 219 -2.14 -0.38 23.14
N GLN A 220 -2.11 -1.72 23.20
CA GLN A 220 -2.33 -2.45 24.45
C GLN A 220 -1.19 -2.23 25.46
N SER A 221 0.05 -2.11 25.00
CA SER A 221 1.21 -1.88 25.87
C SER A 221 1.17 -0.47 26.47
N GLN A 222 0.81 0.54 25.68
CA GLN A 222 0.64 1.93 26.14
C GLN A 222 -0.55 2.08 27.10
N ALA A 223 -1.63 1.33 26.89
CA ALA A 223 -2.78 1.34 27.80
C ALA A 223 -2.53 0.63 29.15
N ARG A 224 -1.42 -0.12 29.29
CA ARG A 224 -1.05 -0.88 30.49
C ARG A 224 0.02 -0.21 31.35
N GLU A 225 0.61 0.93 30.94
CA GLU A 225 1.53 1.65 31.81
C GLU A 225 0.77 2.28 33.00
N PRO A 226 1.11 1.95 34.27
CA PRO A 226 0.45 2.54 35.42
C PRO A 226 0.83 4.01 35.54
N VAL A 227 -0.16 4.87 35.81
CA VAL A 227 0.07 6.25 36.24
C VAL A 227 0.77 6.19 37.60
N ILE A 228 2.08 6.39 37.63
CA ILE A 228 2.83 6.59 38.88
C ILE A 228 2.48 7.99 39.38
N SER A 229 1.49 8.08 40.26
CA SER A 229 1.25 9.28 41.06
C SER A 229 2.31 9.35 42.15
N TYR A 230 3.27 10.26 42.01
CA TYR A 230 4.12 10.65 43.13
C TYR A 230 3.27 11.47 44.11
N GLU A 231 2.61 10.80 45.05
CA GLU A 231 2.12 11.46 46.25
C GLU A 231 3.34 11.94 47.02
N THR A 232 3.53 13.26 47.07
CA THR A 232 4.61 13.91 47.81
C THR A 232 4.52 13.53 49.29
N GLU A 233 5.55 12.85 49.79
CA GLU A 233 5.89 12.76 51.21
C GLU A 233 5.97 14.18 51.79
N ARG A 234 4.92 14.62 52.47
CA ARG A 234 4.94 15.88 53.23
C ARG A 234 4.24 15.83 54.59
N ASP A 235 3.97 14.63 55.12
CA ASP A 235 3.24 14.48 56.39
C ASP A 235 3.90 13.50 57.40
N ILE A 236 5.24 13.37 57.45
CA ILE A 236 5.91 12.54 58.49
C ILE A 236 6.76 13.36 59.50
N GLU A 237 6.91 14.68 59.36
CA GLU A 237 7.75 15.47 60.30
C GLU A 237 7.02 16.20 61.43
N GLU A 238 5.75 15.89 61.76
CA GLU A 238 5.04 16.57 62.87
C GLU A 238 4.63 15.68 64.07
N GLU A 239 5.10 14.43 64.18
CA GLU A 239 4.79 13.60 65.36
C GLU A 239 6.02 13.09 66.14
N MET A 240 7.14 13.83 66.13
CA MET A 240 8.31 13.50 66.96
C MET A 240 8.96 14.66 67.74
N GLU A 241 8.43 15.88 67.74
CA GLU A 241 8.83 16.88 68.75
C GLU A 241 7.64 17.75 69.21
N LEU A 242 7.35 17.62 70.52
CA LEU A 242 6.52 18.45 71.43
C LEU A 242 5.11 17.96 71.79
#